data_AF-A0AAN9TRP8-F1
#
_entry.id   AF-A0AAN9TRP8-F1
#
_cell.length_a   1.000
_cell.length_b   1.000
_cell.length_c   1.000
_cell.angle_alpha   90.00
_cell.angle_beta   90.00
_cell.angle_gamma   90.00
#
_symmetry.space_group_name_H-M   'P 1'
#
loop_
_entity.id
_entity.type
_entity.pdbx_description
1 polymer ?
#
loop_
_entity_poly.entity_id
_entity_poly.type
_entity_poly.pdbx_seq_one_letter_code
_entity_poly.pdbx_strand_id
1 'polypeptide(L)'
;MVRVELSESDPVSSIGVKDHVYDPKNEIYIIMLEKSLEVDKIYEVLIPFKRKGSHRPRGYSIDQYEDTSQNGQKYVVTQLGIADARSIFPCFDQIYMKAKFKIFLKHSEHFMAFSNTEKKTTKTVTDIANYVEDEFTESPLMTTNNVAFALIDSKYFKLLDLSVHGTIQLYAAETSVNNMYFAHTAFIQIMDFYSDYFNSRYALPTLKIIALPPGFVDGDEEKYGIITLPDSSIMFSNESSQDKVEIIKNICHVMSHQWLGSYVTVSWWNIIWWHEAFVTVLEKPCLEYILPETNVSFFDYQMVSTILALLDYEVEAKPFTMLDFIYIEEKDEMELRKSAIFSKDSTDLSGQKLK
;
A
#
# COMPACT_ATOMS: atom_id res chain seq x y z
N MET A 1 -28.27 -9.52 1.02
CA MET A 1 -28.62 -9.97 2.37
C MET A 1 -27.36 -10.51 3.01
N VAL A 2 -27.05 -10.14 4.24
CA VAL A 2 -25.91 -10.69 5.00
C VAL A 2 -26.20 -12.15 5.34
N ARG A 3 -25.19 -13.02 5.25
CA ARG A 3 -25.30 -14.44 5.60
C ARG A 3 -24.11 -14.88 6.45
N VAL A 4 -24.38 -15.81 7.37
CA VAL A 4 -23.37 -16.45 8.22
C VAL A 4 -23.59 -17.96 8.19
N GLU A 5 -22.59 -18.69 7.71
CA GLU A 5 -22.69 -20.12 7.41
C GLU A 5 -21.49 -20.87 8.03
N LEU A 6 -21.68 -22.11 8.47
CA LEU A 6 -20.60 -22.94 9.00
C LEU A 6 -19.83 -23.61 7.84
N SER A 7 -18.51 -23.40 7.75
CA SER A 7 -17.69 -23.80 6.60
C SER A 7 -17.52 -25.34 6.46
N GLU A 8 -17.60 -26.09 7.57
CA GLU A 8 -17.29 -27.54 7.62
C GLU A 8 -18.50 -28.49 7.64
N SER A 9 -19.73 -28.00 7.48
CA SER A 9 -20.92 -28.86 7.44
C SER A 9 -21.59 -28.86 6.08
N ASP A 10 -22.30 -29.95 5.76
CA ASP A 10 -23.32 -30.01 4.69
C ASP A 10 -24.05 -28.65 4.51
N PRO A 11 -24.48 -28.27 3.29
CA PRO A 11 -24.81 -26.90 2.87
C PRO A 11 -26.07 -26.26 3.52
N VAL A 12 -26.42 -26.62 4.76
CA VAL A 12 -27.72 -26.30 5.38
C VAL A 12 -27.63 -25.84 6.85
N SER A 13 -26.47 -25.86 7.53
CA SER A 13 -26.39 -25.30 8.89
C SER A 13 -26.07 -23.79 8.90
N SER A 14 -27.01 -22.99 8.40
CA SER A 14 -26.91 -21.53 8.49
C SER A 14 -27.19 -21.06 9.91
N ILE A 15 -26.41 -20.08 10.37
CA ILE A 15 -26.74 -19.36 11.60
C ILE A 15 -27.65 -18.19 11.19
N GLY A 16 -28.88 -18.20 11.71
CA GLY A 16 -29.82 -17.11 11.45
C GLY A 16 -29.23 -15.77 11.90
N VAL A 17 -29.31 -14.78 11.02
CA VAL A 17 -28.98 -13.38 11.33
C VAL A 17 -30.25 -12.71 11.81
N LYS A 18 -30.30 -12.37 13.09
CA LYS A 18 -31.44 -11.69 13.72
C LYS A 18 -31.59 -10.26 13.22
N ASP A 19 -30.48 -9.53 13.18
CA ASP A 19 -30.41 -8.13 12.73
C ASP A 19 -28.94 -7.75 12.45
N HIS A 20 -28.70 -6.62 11.80
CA HIS A 20 -27.36 -6.08 11.62
C HIS A 20 -27.38 -4.55 11.57
N VAL A 21 -26.38 -3.90 12.17
CA VAL A 21 -26.32 -2.44 12.28
C VAL A 21 -24.90 -1.94 12.07
N TYR A 22 -24.78 -0.78 11.43
CA TYR A 22 -23.51 -0.05 11.33
C TYR A 22 -23.45 1.00 12.44
N ASP A 23 -22.40 0.96 13.27
CA ASP A 23 -22.07 1.99 14.24
C ASP A 23 -21.07 2.98 13.61
N PRO A 24 -21.51 4.17 13.17
CA PRO A 24 -20.64 5.13 12.52
C PRO A 24 -19.64 5.80 13.46
N LYS A 25 -19.86 5.74 14.78
CA LYS A 25 -18.96 6.39 15.75
C LYS A 25 -17.67 5.61 15.91
N ASN A 26 -17.77 4.28 15.95
CA ASN A 26 -16.64 3.38 16.12
C ASN A 26 -16.24 2.70 14.80
N GLU A 27 -16.97 2.97 13.72
CA GLU A 27 -16.77 2.37 12.39
C GLU A 27 -16.87 0.83 12.39
N ILE A 28 -17.80 0.29 13.20
CA ILE A 28 -18.00 -1.16 13.37
C ILE A 28 -19.30 -1.60 12.69
N TYR A 29 -19.24 -2.70 11.96
CA TYR A 29 -20.41 -3.39 11.45
C TYR A 29 -20.77 -4.58 12.35
N ILE A 30 -21.95 -4.51 12.99
CA ILE A 30 -22.40 -5.48 13.99
C ILE A 30 -23.43 -6.41 13.36
N ILE A 31 -23.17 -7.71 13.40
CA ILE A 31 -24.11 -8.76 12.98
C ILE A 31 -24.62 -9.47 14.23
N MET A 32 -25.92 -9.37 14.50
CA MET A 32 -26.57 -10.05 15.62
C MET A 32 -27.11 -11.40 15.15
N LEU A 33 -26.64 -12.48 15.79
CA LEU A 33 -26.99 -13.85 15.43
C LEU A 33 -28.13 -14.37 16.32
N GLU A 34 -28.92 -15.31 15.79
CA GLU A 34 -29.96 -16.01 16.54
C GLU A 34 -29.39 -16.99 17.58
N LYS A 35 -28.15 -17.46 17.36
CA LYS A 35 -27.43 -18.40 18.22
C LYS A 35 -26.00 -17.93 18.40
N SER A 36 -25.41 -18.28 19.55
CA SER A 36 -23.99 -18.07 19.80
C SER A 36 -23.13 -18.91 18.85
N LEU A 37 -21.98 -18.36 18.44
CA LEU A 37 -20.95 -19.12 17.73
C LEU A 37 -20.31 -20.14 18.67
N GLU A 38 -19.89 -21.27 18.13
CA GLU A 38 -19.18 -22.32 18.84
C GLU A 38 -17.67 -22.10 18.75
N VAL A 39 -16.96 -22.44 19.84
CA VAL A 39 -15.49 -22.36 19.88
C VAL A 39 -14.90 -23.39 18.90
N ASP A 40 -13.78 -23.03 18.27
CA ASP A 40 -13.04 -23.86 17.30
C ASP A 40 -13.82 -24.26 16.04
N LYS A 41 -14.84 -23.47 15.67
CA LYS A 41 -15.59 -23.60 14.41
C LYS A 41 -15.26 -22.47 13.43
N ILE A 42 -15.20 -22.81 12.15
CA ILE A 42 -14.95 -21.86 11.06
C ILE A 42 -16.29 -21.44 10.44
N TYR A 43 -16.50 -20.13 10.38
CA TYR A 43 -17.69 -19.52 9.80
C TYR A 43 -17.33 -18.68 8.58
N GLU A 44 -18.17 -18.75 7.56
CA GLU A 44 -18.12 -17.90 6.39
C GLU A 44 -19.17 -16.80 6.52
N VAL A 45 -18.73 -15.56 6.35
CA VAL A 45 -19.58 -14.37 6.49
C VAL A 45 -19.64 -13.66 5.14
N LEU A 46 -20.82 -13.64 4.52
CA LEU A 46 -21.07 -12.95 3.27
C LEU A 46 -21.75 -11.62 3.54
N ILE A 47 -21.08 -10.51 3.20
CA ILE A 47 -21.61 -9.15 3.37
C ILE A 47 -21.61 -8.45 2.01
N PRO A 48 -22.77 -8.33 1.35
CA PRO A 48 -22.88 -7.47 0.18
C PRO A 48 -22.84 -5.99 0.61
N PHE A 49 -21.95 -5.21 0.03
CA PHE A 49 -21.82 -3.78 0.31
C PHE A 49 -21.67 -2.98 -0.98
N LYS A 50 -21.92 -1.66 -0.90
CA LYS A 50 -21.69 -0.73 -1.98
C LYS A 50 -21.17 0.57 -1.40
N ARG A 51 -20.08 1.07 -1.97
CA ARG A 51 -19.50 2.36 -1.63
C ARG A 51 -19.29 3.17 -2.91
N LYS A 52 -19.51 4.47 -2.82
CA LYS A 52 -19.07 5.41 -3.86
C LYS A 52 -17.58 5.69 -3.65
N GLY A 53 -16.84 5.76 -4.75
CA GLY A 53 -15.48 6.26 -4.70
C GLY A 53 -15.37 7.65 -4.08
N SER A 54 -14.23 7.92 -3.45
CA SER A 54 -13.89 9.23 -2.92
C SER A 54 -12.61 9.73 -3.61
N HIS A 55 -12.48 11.04 -3.80
CA HIS A 55 -11.25 11.70 -4.29
C HIS A 55 -10.38 12.16 -3.12
N ARG A 56 -10.42 11.41 -2.01
CA ARG A 56 -9.71 11.81 -0.79
C ARG A 56 -8.50 10.92 -0.61
N PRO A 57 -7.36 11.47 -0.14
CA PRO A 57 -6.10 10.78 0.13
C PRO A 57 -6.13 9.59 1.10
N ARG A 58 -7.30 9.18 1.60
CA ARG A 58 -7.42 8.21 2.70
C ARG A 58 -8.52 7.20 2.41
N GLY A 59 -8.11 5.93 2.26
CA GLY A 59 -8.98 4.79 2.01
C GLY A 59 -9.06 4.34 0.56
N TYR A 60 -10.24 3.99 0.09
CA TYR A 60 -10.47 3.81 -1.34
C TYR A 60 -10.53 5.18 -2.01
N SER A 61 -9.40 5.61 -2.58
CA SER A 61 -9.40 6.72 -3.51
C SER A 61 -9.85 6.22 -4.88
N ILE A 62 -11.10 6.48 -5.26
CA ILE A 62 -11.38 6.57 -6.70
C ILE A 62 -11.02 8.00 -7.03
N ASP A 63 -9.76 8.22 -7.39
CA ASP A 63 -9.37 9.45 -8.06
C ASP A 63 -9.97 9.41 -9.46
N GLN A 64 -11.21 9.91 -9.54
CA GLN A 64 -11.76 10.44 -10.75
C GLN A 64 -11.01 11.74 -11.04
N TYR A 65 -9.93 11.69 -11.80
CA TYR A 65 -9.58 12.88 -12.55
C TYR A 65 -10.45 12.95 -13.80
N GLU A 66 -11.46 13.82 -13.75
CA GLU A 66 -11.94 14.49 -14.95
C GLU A 66 -10.84 15.42 -15.44
N ASP A 67 -10.16 15.00 -16.51
CA ASP A 67 -9.45 15.96 -17.35
C ASP A 67 -10.46 17.00 -17.82
N THR A 68 -10.16 18.27 -17.52
CA THR A 68 -10.89 19.46 -18.01
C THR A 68 -11.02 19.52 -19.54
N SER A 69 -10.51 18.52 -20.27
CA SER A 69 -10.72 18.25 -21.69
C SER A 69 -11.35 16.86 -21.98
N GLN A 70 -12.57 16.61 -21.47
CA GLN A 70 -13.55 15.66 -22.04
C GLN A 70 -13.09 14.20 -22.32
N ASN A 71 -12.59 13.42 -21.35
CA ASN A 71 -12.55 11.94 -21.50
C ASN A 71 -12.37 11.19 -20.17
N GLY A 72 -13.47 10.59 -19.66
CA GLY A 72 -13.55 9.32 -18.91
C GLY A 72 -12.66 9.04 -17.68
N GLN A 73 -12.98 7.97 -16.94
CA GLN A 73 -12.13 7.42 -15.87
C GLN A 73 -10.87 6.82 -16.52
N LYS A 74 -9.66 7.25 -16.11
CA LYS A 74 -8.39 6.73 -16.66
C LYS A 74 -7.70 5.72 -15.74
N TYR A 75 -7.97 5.77 -14.43
CA TYR A 75 -7.44 4.78 -13.49
C TYR A 75 -8.24 4.75 -12.18
N VAL A 76 -8.04 3.72 -11.37
CA VAL A 76 -8.55 3.54 -10.01
C VAL A 76 -7.44 2.88 -9.22
N VAL A 77 -7.10 3.37 -8.02
CA VAL A 77 -6.05 2.79 -7.17
C VAL A 77 -6.47 2.79 -5.70
N THR A 78 -6.01 1.81 -4.94
CA THR A 78 -6.22 1.78 -3.48
C THR A 78 -5.12 2.54 -2.74
N GLN A 79 -5.48 3.38 -1.76
CA GLN A 79 -4.53 4.07 -0.86
C GLN A 79 -4.92 3.82 0.60
N LEU A 80 -4.40 2.73 1.15
CA LEU A 80 -4.79 2.26 2.48
C LEU A 80 -3.74 2.63 3.51
N GLY A 81 -4.03 3.64 4.32
CA GLY A 81 -3.27 3.92 5.53
C GLY A 81 -3.67 3.02 6.70
N ILE A 82 -3.33 3.50 7.91
CA ILE A 82 -3.71 2.88 9.18
C ILE A 82 -5.24 2.79 9.28
N ALA A 83 -5.75 1.58 9.50
CA ALA A 83 -7.18 1.31 9.68
C ALA A 83 -8.10 1.83 8.56
N ASP A 84 -7.57 1.97 7.34
CA ASP A 84 -8.31 2.48 6.17
C ASP A 84 -8.95 1.37 5.33
N ALA A 85 -8.58 0.09 5.54
CA ALA A 85 -9.10 -1.01 4.73
C ALA A 85 -10.59 -1.26 4.96
N ARG A 86 -11.09 -1.02 6.19
CA ARG A 86 -12.52 -1.03 6.53
C ARG A 86 -13.34 -0.06 5.69
N SER A 87 -12.69 0.96 5.14
CA SER A 87 -13.33 1.92 4.26
C SER A 87 -13.70 1.27 2.91
N ILE A 88 -13.00 0.20 2.51
CA ILE A 88 -13.07 -0.34 1.14
C ILE A 88 -13.80 -1.69 1.08
N PHE A 89 -13.72 -2.49 2.15
CA PHE A 89 -14.53 -3.68 2.38
C PHE A 89 -14.66 -3.96 3.89
N PRO A 90 -15.78 -4.57 4.36
CA PRO A 90 -15.91 -4.98 5.75
C PRO A 90 -14.84 -6.00 6.13
N CYS A 91 -14.03 -5.68 7.14
CA CYS A 91 -12.95 -6.54 7.58
C CYS A 91 -12.59 -6.30 9.05
N PHE A 92 -11.84 -7.26 9.60
CA PHE A 92 -11.19 -7.10 10.89
C PHE A 92 -9.91 -6.27 10.72
N ASP A 93 -10.08 -4.96 10.64
CA ASP A 93 -9.04 -4.03 10.18
C ASP A 93 -8.05 -3.64 11.29
N GLN A 94 -7.26 -4.63 11.71
CA GLN A 94 -6.23 -4.54 12.74
C GLN A 94 -4.93 -5.15 12.22
N ILE A 95 -3.79 -4.54 12.54
CA ILE A 95 -2.51 -4.91 11.90
C ILE A 95 -2.10 -6.38 12.12
N TYR A 96 -2.40 -6.94 13.29
CA TYR A 96 -2.09 -8.32 13.63
C TYR A 96 -3.12 -9.33 13.11
N MET A 97 -4.29 -8.90 12.64
CA MET A 97 -5.35 -9.78 12.12
C MET A 97 -5.10 -10.11 10.65
N LYS A 98 -3.95 -10.75 10.38
CA LYS A 98 -3.57 -11.16 9.02
C LYS A 98 -4.53 -12.20 8.46
N ALA A 99 -4.83 -12.07 7.18
CA ALA A 99 -5.62 -13.04 6.43
C ALA A 99 -5.02 -13.25 5.04
N LYS A 100 -5.51 -14.27 4.35
CA LYS A 100 -5.29 -14.42 2.92
C LYS A 100 -6.44 -13.76 2.16
N PHE A 101 -6.13 -13.18 1.01
CA PHE A 101 -7.09 -12.44 0.22
C PHE A 101 -7.15 -13.04 -1.19
N LYS A 102 -8.37 -13.33 -1.62
CA LYS A 102 -8.66 -13.73 -3.00
C LYS A 102 -9.53 -12.65 -3.63
N ILE A 103 -8.96 -11.92 -4.57
CA ILE A 103 -9.56 -10.72 -5.14
C ILE A 103 -10.11 -11.01 -6.53
N PHE A 104 -11.30 -10.48 -6.79
CA PHE A 104 -11.98 -10.52 -8.08
C PHE A 104 -12.33 -9.09 -8.47
N LEU A 105 -11.92 -8.65 -9.65
CA LEU A 105 -12.20 -7.31 -10.15
C LEU A 105 -13.07 -7.41 -11.39
N LYS A 106 -14.29 -6.90 -11.29
CA LYS A 106 -15.22 -6.75 -12.42
C LYS A 106 -15.09 -5.34 -12.98
N HIS A 107 -14.56 -5.20 -14.19
CA HIS A 107 -14.23 -3.90 -14.79
C HIS A 107 -14.45 -3.92 -16.30
N SER A 108 -14.41 -2.74 -16.94
CA SER A 108 -14.47 -2.68 -18.40
C SER A 108 -13.18 -3.20 -19.03
N GLU A 109 -13.29 -3.87 -20.18
CA GLU A 109 -12.20 -4.56 -20.87
C GLU A 109 -11.03 -3.66 -21.32
N HIS A 110 -11.20 -2.34 -21.35
CA HIS A 110 -10.13 -1.38 -21.67
C HIS A 110 -9.23 -1.05 -20.47
N PHE A 111 -9.56 -1.51 -19.27
CA PHE A 111 -8.68 -1.39 -18.11
C PHE A 111 -7.77 -2.62 -17.98
N MET A 112 -6.49 -2.37 -17.71
CA MET A 112 -5.60 -3.34 -17.09
C MET A 112 -5.92 -3.40 -15.60
N ALA A 113 -6.16 -4.61 -15.08
CA ALA A 113 -6.38 -4.81 -13.65
C ALA A 113 -5.15 -5.41 -12.97
N PHE A 114 -4.84 -4.86 -11.80
CA PHE A 114 -3.75 -5.28 -10.95
C PHE A 114 -4.27 -5.52 -9.54
N SER A 115 -3.68 -6.50 -8.86
CA SER A 115 -3.82 -6.72 -7.43
C SER A 115 -2.49 -7.23 -6.86
N ASN A 116 -2.43 -7.45 -5.54
CA ASN A 116 -1.20 -7.87 -4.84
C ASN A 116 -0.52 -9.08 -5.51
N THR A 117 -1.31 -9.97 -6.11
CA THR A 117 -0.87 -11.23 -6.68
C THR A 117 -1.05 -11.28 -8.20
N GLU A 118 -0.67 -12.41 -8.81
CA GLU A 118 -0.81 -12.61 -10.24
C GLU A 118 -2.27 -12.82 -10.66
N LYS A 119 -2.60 -12.29 -11.84
CA LYS A 119 -3.86 -12.61 -12.49
C LYS A 119 -3.87 -14.09 -12.87
N LYS A 120 -4.88 -14.81 -12.40
CA LYS A 120 -5.08 -16.24 -12.64
C LYS A 120 -5.92 -16.49 -13.88
N THR A 121 -7.06 -15.81 -14.01
CA THR A 121 -7.96 -15.95 -15.15
C THR A 121 -8.75 -14.67 -15.41
N THR A 122 -9.08 -14.43 -16.68
CA THR A 122 -10.05 -13.40 -17.10
C THR A 122 -11.30 -14.10 -17.64
N LYS A 123 -12.49 -13.70 -17.19
CA LYS A 123 -13.77 -14.20 -17.71
C LYS A 123 -14.59 -13.05 -18.27
N THR A 124 -15.22 -13.26 -19.43
CA THR A 124 -16.18 -12.29 -19.96
C THR A 124 -17.42 -12.24 -19.09
N VAL A 125 -17.87 -11.03 -18.79
CA VAL A 125 -19.10 -10.77 -18.05
C VAL A 125 -20.27 -10.75 -19.03
N THR A 126 -21.29 -11.56 -18.80
CA THR A 126 -22.42 -11.69 -19.73
C THR A 126 -23.55 -10.70 -19.46
N ASP A 127 -23.65 -10.19 -18.23
CA ASP A 127 -24.70 -9.26 -17.79
C ASP A 127 -24.39 -7.79 -18.08
N ILE A 128 -23.14 -7.45 -18.41
CA ILE A 128 -22.69 -6.08 -18.71
C ILE A 128 -21.80 -6.12 -19.95
N ALA A 129 -22.18 -5.40 -21.01
CA ALA A 129 -21.41 -5.35 -22.25
C ALA A 129 -20.00 -4.75 -22.03
N ASN A 130 -19.00 -5.33 -22.68
CA ASN A 130 -17.58 -4.89 -22.65
C ASN A 130 -16.97 -4.88 -21.23
N TYR A 131 -17.42 -5.80 -20.38
CA TYR A 131 -16.86 -6.04 -19.06
C TYR A 131 -16.23 -7.42 -18.97
N VAL A 132 -15.19 -7.49 -18.15
CA VAL A 132 -14.50 -8.72 -17.77
C VAL A 132 -14.41 -8.79 -16.26
N GLU A 133 -14.21 -10.00 -15.76
CA GLU A 133 -13.89 -10.28 -14.37
C GLU A 133 -12.51 -10.96 -14.31
N ASP A 134 -11.56 -10.28 -13.69
CA ASP A 134 -10.21 -10.77 -13.44
C ASP A 134 -10.15 -11.40 -12.05
N GLU A 135 -9.83 -12.70 -11.99
CA GLU A 135 -9.55 -13.46 -10.76
C GLU A 135 -8.04 -13.44 -10.50
N PHE A 136 -7.63 -13.02 -9.30
CA PHE A 136 -6.24 -13.04 -8.85
C PHE A 136 -5.97 -14.28 -7.98
N THR A 137 -4.72 -14.74 -7.94
CA THR A 137 -4.32 -15.84 -7.05
C THR A 137 -4.46 -15.44 -5.57
N GLU A 138 -4.70 -16.40 -4.70
CA GLU A 138 -4.81 -16.14 -3.26
C GLU A 138 -3.48 -15.59 -2.71
N SER A 139 -3.54 -14.51 -1.93
CA SER A 139 -2.36 -13.89 -1.33
C SER A 139 -1.73 -14.78 -0.24
N PRO A 140 -0.44 -14.56 0.10
CA PRO A 140 0.08 -14.99 1.40
C PRO A 140 -0.69 -14.31 2.54
N LEU A 141 -0.44 -14.74 3.78
CA LEU A 141 -0.94 -14.03 4.96
C LEU A 141 -0.40 -12.60 4.95
N MET A 142 -1.30 -11.63 4.85
CA MET A 142 -0.95 -10.21 4.87
C MET A 142 -1.96 -9.44 5.72
N THR A 143 -1.55 -8.26 6.17
CA THR A 143 -2.42 -7.34 6.91
C THR A 143 -3.41 -6.67 5.95
N THR A 144 -4.60 -6.31 6.43
CA THR A 144 -5.66 -5.64 5.66
C THR A 144 -5.21 -4.36 4.95
N ASN A 145 -4.33 -3.55 5.56
CA ASN A 145 -3.78 -2.34 4.93
C ASN A 145 -2.89 -2.60 3.71
N ASN A 146 -2.39 -3.83 3.54
CA ASN A 146 -1.63 -4.23 2.35
C ASN A 146 -2.52 -4.59 1.17
N VAL A 147 -3.84 -4.76 1.37
CA VAL A 147 -4.74 -5.09 0.26
C VAL A 147 -4.71 -3.98 -0.79
N ALA A 148 -4.34 -4.34 -2.00
CA ALA A 148 -4.18 -3.39 -3.09
C ALA A 148 -4.83 -3.90 -4.38
N PHE A 149 -5.43 -2.96 -5.09
CA PHE A 149 -5.82 -3.17 -6.47
C PHE A 149 -5.77 -1.86 -7.26
N ALA A 150 -5.50 -2.00 -8.55
CA ALA A 150 -5.52 -0.90 -9.49
C ALA A 150 -6.22 -1.28 -10.79
N LEU A 151 -6.97 -0.37 -11.37
CA LEU A 151 -7.49 -0.44 -12.73
C LEU A 151 -6.85 0.70 -13.50
N ILE A 152 -6.08 0.44 -14.55
CA ILE A 152 -5.39 1.48 -15.32
C ILE A 152 -5.78 1.36 -16.79
N ASP A 153 -6.19 2.46 -17.42
CA ASP A 153 -6.61 2.47 -18.83
C ASP A 153 -5.43 2.06 -19.73
N SER A 154 -5.58 0.93 -20.42
CA SER A 154 -4.56 0.33 -21.27
C SER A 154 -4.18 1.21 -22.46
N LYS A 155 -5.02 2.19 -22.81
CA LYS A 155 -4.75 3.14 -23.90
C LYS A 155 -3.65 4.15 -23.53
N TYR A 156 -3.50 4.47 -22.24
CA TYR A 156 -2.62 5.55 -21.80
C TYR A 156 -1.35 5.05 -21.11
N PHE A 157 -1.32 3.79 -20.69
CA PHE A 157 -0.22 3.21 -19.94
C PHE A 157 0.44 2.05 -20.67
N LYS A 158 1.75 1.89 -20.47
CA LYS A 158 2.54 0.79 -21.02
C LYS A 158 3.42 0.15 -19.97
N LEU A 159 3.66 -1.14 -20.17
CA LEU A 159 4.67 -1.91 -19.45
C LEU A 159 6.06 -1.61 -20.03
N LEU A 160 6.97 -1.21 -19.15
CA LEU A 160 8.41 -1.34 -19.31
C LEU A 160 8.83 -2.54 -18.47
N ASP A 161 9.20 -3.63 -19.14
CA ASP A 161 9.73 -4.84 -18.50
C ASP A 161 11.13 -5.11 -19.05
N LEU A 162 12.13 -4.85 -18.20
CA LEU A 162 13.54 -5.16 -18.45
C LEU A 162 14.02 -6.34 -17.58
N SER A 163 13.11 -6.93 -16.79
CA SER A 163 13.46 -7.94 -15.80
C SER A 163 13.66 -9.30 -16.45
N VAL A 164 14.68 -10.02 -15.98
CA VAL A 164 14.79 -11.45 -16.31
C VAL A 164 13.67 -12.19 -15.56
N HIS A 165 12.82 -12.89 -16.30
CA HIS A 165 11.63 -13.60 -15.81
C HIS A 165 10.47 -12.70 -15.30
N GLY A 166 10.49 -11.38 -15.52
CA GLY A 166 9.35 -10.50 -15.24
C GLY A 166 9.07 -10.22 -13.75
N THR A 167 10.08 -10.39 -12.86
CA THR A 167 9.92 -10.17 -11.41
C THR A 167 9.56 -8.72 -11.06
N ILE A 168 10.13 -7.73 -11.76
CA ILE A 168 9.70 -6.32 -11.65
C ILE A 168 8.96 -5.96 -12.95
N GLN A 169 7.75 -5.40 -12.82
CA GLN A 169 6.96 -4.89 -13.93
C GLN A 169 6.63 -3.42 -13.68
N LEU A 170 7.18 -2.51 -14.49
CA LEU A 170 6.93 -1.08 -14.34
C LEU A 170 5.90 -0.60 -15.37
N TYR A 171 4.80 -0.05 -14.90
CA TYR A 171 3.77 0.59 -15.70
C TYR A 171 3.82 2.10 -15.55
N ALA A 172 3.82 2.82 -16.66
CA ALA A 172 3.76 4.28 -16.65
C ALA A 172 3.01 4.81 -17.87
N ALA A 173 2.71 6.10 -17.88
CA ALA A 173 2.11 6.76 -19.03
C ALA A 173 2.96 6.55 -20.29
N GLU A 174 2.32 6.27 -21.43
CA GLU A 174 3.00 6.01 -22.71
C GLU A 174 3.98 7.13 -23.10
N THR A 175 3.67 8.37 -22.72
CA THR A 175 4.47 9.56 -22.99
C THR A 175 5.75 9.65 -22.16
N SER A 176 5.81 9.00 -20.99
CA SER A 176 6.92 9.11 -20.04
C SER A 176 7.61 7.79 -19.71
N VAL A 177 7.04 6.64 -20.10
CA VAL A 177 7.57 5.31 -19.77
C VAL A 177 9.03 5.10 -20.20
N ASN A 178 9.41 5.68 -21.34
CA ASN A 178 10.79 5.61 -21.83
C ASN A 178 11.80 6.45 -21.03
N ASN A 179 11.35 7.29 -20.10
CA ASN A 179 12.24 8.01 -19.19
C ASN A 179 12.46 7.25 -17.87
N MET A 180 11.94 6.02 -17.76
CA MET A 180 11.98 5.23 -16.53
C MET A 180 12.97 4.05 -16.57
N TYR A 181 13.79 3.92 -17.63
CA TYR A 181 14.82 2.87 -17.71
C TYR A 181 15.78 2.90 -16.52
N PHE A 182 16.16 4.10 -16.08
CA PHE A 182 17.03 4.28 -14.92
C PHE A 182 16.40 3.68 -13.66
N ALA A 183 15.19 4.12 -13.31
CA ALA A 183 14.47 3.61 -12.15
C ALA A 183 14.20 2.12 -12.26
N HIS A 184 13.75 1.62 -13.41
CA HIS A 184 13.53 0.19 -13.62
C HIS A 184 14.80 -0.63 -13.35
N THR A 185 15.95 -0.17 -13.83
CA THR A 185 17.24 -0.85 -13.58
C THR A 185 17.57 -0.85 -12.09
N ALA A 186 17.32 0.28 -11.41
CA ALA A 186 17.48 0.39 -9.97
C ALA A 186 16.57 -0.57 -9.19
N PHE A 187 15.28 -0.67 -9.55
CA PHE A 187 14.34 -1.62 -8.93
C PHE A 187 14.87 -3.06 -9.01
N ILE A 188 15.42 -3.47 -10.16
CA ILE A 188 16.01 -4.82 -10.31
C ILE A 188 17.20 -5.00 -9.35
N GLN A 189 18.16 -4.07 -9.37
CA GLN A 189 19.38 -4.17 -8.55
C GLN A 189 19.06 -4.13 -7.05
N ILE A 190 18.07 -3.33 -6.64
CA ILE A 190 17.63 -3.20 -5.25
C ILE A 190 16.84 -4.44 -4.80
N MET A 191 16.08 -5.09 -5.70
CA MET A 191 15.44 -6.38 -5.43
C MET A 191 16.49 -7.45 -5.07
N ASP A 192 17.58 -7.52 -5.84
CA ASP A 192 18.69 -8.43 -5.59
C ASP A 192 19.39 -8.08 -4.27
N PHE A 193 19.69 -6.80 -4.05
CA PHE A 193 20.29 -6.31 -2.80
C PHE A 193 19.49 -6.73 -1.56
N TYR A 194 18.19 -6.44 -1.51
CA TYR A 194 17.38 -6.78 -0.33
C TYR A 194 17.18 -8.29 -0.17
N SER A 195 17.12 -9.04 -1.28
CA SER A 195 17.07 -10.49 -1.22
C SER A 195 18.29 -11.07 -0.53
N ASP A 196 19.48 -10.55 -0.83
CA ASP A 196 20.75 -10.95 -0.21
C ASP A 196 20.88 -10.39 1.21
N TYR A 197 20.55 -9.12 1.41
CA TYR A 197 20.67 -8.42 2.69
C TYR A 197 19.83 -9.08 3.78
N PHE A 198 18.58 -9.43 3.47
CA PHE A 198 17.70 -10.14 4.39
C PHE A 198 17.89 -11.66 4.37
N ASN A 199 18.75 -12.18 3.47
CA ASN A 199 18.91 -13.60 3.21
C ASN A 199 17.56 -14.30 2.98
N SER A 200 16.66 -13.62 2.25
CA SER A 200 15.30 -14.04 1.98
C SER A 200 14.87 -13.49 0.63
N ARG A 201 14.61 -14.39 -0.33
CA ARG A 201 14.08 -13.99 -1.65
C ARG A 201 12.74 -13.27 -1.49
N TYR A 202 12.45 -12.40 -2.44
CA TYR A 202 11.13 -11.82 -2.57
C TYR A 202 10.07 -12.92 -2.71
N ALA A 203 9.01 -12.80 -1.93
CA ALA A 203 8.08 -13.89 -1.67
C ALA A 203 6.94 -14.00 -2.71
N LEU A 204 6.73 -12.98 -3.55
CA LEU A 204 5.75 -13.01 -4.63
C LEU A 204 6.44 -13.21 -5.99
N PRO A 205 5.75 -13.77 -7.00
CA PRO A 205 6.34 -13.97 -8.32
C PRO A 205 6.70 -12.68 -9.04
N THR A 206 5.91 -11.62 -8.84
CA THR A 206 6.15 -10.29 -9.42
C THR A 206 5.87 -9.17 -8.43
N LEU A 207 6.53 -8.04 -8.64
CA LEU A 207 6.26 -6.75 -8.02
C LEU A 207 5.88 -5.77 -9.13
N LYS A 208 4.70 -5.19 -9.01
CA LYS A 208 4.15 -4.25 -10.00
C LYS A 208 4.40 -2.83 -9.50
N ILE A 209 5.13 -2.03 -10.28
CA ILE A 209 5.34 -0.61 -10.02
C ILE A 209 4.42 0.16 -10.96
N ILE A 210 3.55 1.00 -10.43
CA ILE A 210 2.61 1.82 -11.23
C ILE A 210 2.94 3.28 -10.98
N ALA A 211 3.64 3.88 -11.93
CA ALA A 211 4.02 5.28 -11.92
C ALA A 211 2.90 6.14 -12.52
N LEU A 212 2.25 6.94 -11.69
CA LEU A 212 1.09 7.74 -12.02
C LEU A 212 1.50 9.22 -12.15
N PRO A 213 0.96 10.01 -13.07
CA PRO A 213 1.30 11.42 -13.13
C PRO A 213 1.02 12.20 -11.82
N PRO A 214 1.63 13.37 -11.61
CA PRO A 214 1.55 14.10 -10.34
C PRO A 214 0.11 14.50 -9.98
N GLY A 215 -0.24 14.42 -8.70
CA GLY A 215 -1.58 14.74 -8.18
C GLY A 215 -2.60 13.60 -8.28
N PHE A 216 -2.18 12.41 -8.70
CA PHE A 216 -3.01 11.21 -8.75
C PHE A 216 -2.78 10.22 -7.61
N VAL A 217 -1.68 10.40 -6.88
CA VAL A 217 -1.43 9.75 -5.60
C VAL A 217 -0.85 10.78 -4.64
N ASP A 218 -1.17 10.64 -3.35
CA ASP A 218 -0.73 11.56 -2.30
C ASP A 218 0.70 11.30 -1.81
N GLY A 219 1.35 10.31 -2.41
CA GLY A 219 2.71 9.90 -2.15
C GLY A 219 2.95 8.53 -2.75
N ASP A 220 4.01 7.91 -2.27
CA ASP A 220 4.33 6.53 -2.60
C ASP A 220 3.49 5.60 -1.71
N GLU A 221 3.01 4.51 -2.29
CA GLU A 221 2.20 3.49 -1.62
C GLU A 221 2.81 2.12 -1.90
N GLU A 222 3.57 1.64 -0.93
CA GLU A 222 4.41 0.45 -0.96
C GLU A 222 3.68 -0.88 -0.66
N LYS A 223 2.45 -1.04 -1.16
CA LYS A 223 1.64 -2.22 -0.83
C LYS A 223 2.31 -3.51 -1.30
N TYR A 224 2.04 -4.62 -0.61
CA TYR A 224 2.70 -5.88 -0.91
C TYR A 224 2.40 -6.35 -2.34
N GLY A 225 3.41 -6.41 -3.21
CA GLY A 225 3.24 -6.81 -4.61
C GLY A 225 2.76 -5.72 -5.57
N ILE A 226 2.36 -4.55 -5.06
CA ILE A 226 2.04 -3.36 -5.87
C ILE A 226 2.58 -2.11 -5.19
N ILE A 227 3.47 -1.40 -5.88
CA ILE A 227 3.87 -0.05 -5.51
C ILE A 227 3.19 0.94 -6.45
N THR A 228 2.45 1.90 -5.92
CA THR A 228 1.95 3.05 -6.71
C THR A 228 2.65 4.32 -6.26
N LEU A 229 3.16 5.12 -7.19
CA LEU A 229 3.92 6.32 -6.88
C LEU A 229 3.74 7.40 -7.96
N PRO A 230 4.01 8.68 -7.66
CA PRO A 230 4.11 9.72 -8.67
C PRO A 230 5.25 9.41 -9.65
N ASP A 231 5.03 9.59 -10.95
CA ASP A 231 6.08 9.42 -11.96
C ASP A 231 7.28 10.32 -11.70
N SER A 232 7.06 11.53 -11.18
CA SER A 232 8.10 12.46 -10.73
C SER A 232 9.03 11.88 -9.66
N SER A 233 8.58 10.90 -8.85
CA SER A 233 9.39 10.28 -7.80
C SER A 233 10.46 9.33 -8.36
N ILE A 234 10.33 8.90 -9.61
CA ILE A 234 11.25 7.94 -10.24
C ILE A 234 11.71 8.34 -11.65
N MET A 235 11.21 9.45 -12.18
CA MET A 235 11.58 9.92 -13.51
C MET A 235 12.94 10.59 -13.48
N PHE A 236 13.90 10.02 -14.19
CA PHE A 236 15.23 10.62 -14.35
C PHE A 236 15.28 11.41 -15.65
N SER A 237 15.01 12.72 -15.57
CA SER A 237 14.98 13.63 -16.72
C SER A 237 16.17 14.60 -16.77
N ASN A 238 16.83 14.86 -15.64
CA ASN A 238 17.96 15.76 -15.52
C ASN A 238 19.22 14.96 -15.15
N GLU A 239 20.34 15.21 -15.83
CA GLU A 239 21.62 14.54 -15.59
C GLU A 239 22.31 14.97 -14.28
N SER A 240 21.56 15.50 -13.30
CA SER A 240 22.13 15.91 -12.02
C SER A 240 22.39 14.69 -11.13
N SER A 241 23.54 14.69 -10.45
CA SER A 241 23.90 13.62 -9.52
C SER A 241 22.97 13.59 -8.30
N GLN A 242 22.38 14.73 -7.93
CA GLN A 242 21.47 14.83 -6.78
C GLN A 242 20.13 14.17 -7.06
N ASP A 243 19.52 14.41 -8.23
CA ASP A 243 18.26 13.77 -8.61
C ASP A 243 18.42 12.24 -8.66
N LYS A 244 19.57 11.78 -9.15
CA LYS A 244 19.92 10.35 -9.17
C LYS A 244 19.90 9.75 -7.76
N VAL A 245 20.52 10.43 -6.80
CA VAL A 245 20.58 9.97 -5.40
C VAL A 245 19.20 9.95 -4.76
N GLU A 246 18.38 10.97 -5.00
CA GLU A 246 17.03 11.06 -4.43
C GLU A 246 16.10 9.96 -4.99
N ILE A 247 16.15 9.70 -6.30
CA ILE A 247 15.39 8.61 -6.92
C ILE A 247 15.81 7.25 -6.35
N ILE A 248 17.11 6.96 -6.27
CA ILE A 248 17.59 5.67 -5.73
C ILE A 248 17.22 5.52 -4.25
N LYS A 249 17.38 6.58 -3.45
CA LYS A 249 16.95 6.61 -2.05
C LYS A 249 15.47 6.25 -1.93
N ASN A 250 14.62 6.89 -2.73
CA ASN A 250 13.19 6.65 -2.71
C ASN A 250 12.86 5.20 -3.09
N ILE A 251 13.49 4.66 -4.14
CA ILE A 251 13.33 3.25 -4.52
C ILE A 251 13.78 2.31 -3.40
N CYS A 252 14.92 2.59 -2.75
CA CYS A 252 15.39 1.82 -1.60
C CYS A 252 14.37 1.82 -0.45
N HIS A 253 13.72 2.96 -0.18
CA HIS A 253 12.69 3.10 0.84
C HIS A 253 11.48 2.20 0.52
N VAL A 254 10.80 2.43 -0.61
CA VAL A 254 9.56 1.73 -0.97
C VAL A 254 9.76 0.24 -1.21
N MET A 255 10.95 -0.19 -1.65
CA MET A 255 11.25 -1.61 -1.85
C MET A 255 11.56 -2.34 -0.55
N SER A 256 12.16 -1.68 0.44
CA SER A 256 12.41 -2.30 1.75
C SER A 256 11.10 -2.76 2.41
N HIS A 257 10.01 -2.02 2.13
CA HIS A 257 8.70 -2.30 2.67
C HIS A 257 8.10 -3.64 2.24
N GLN A 258 8.60 -4.20 1.12
CA GLN A 258 8.20 -5.52 0.63
C GLN A 258 8.67 -6.65 1.56
N TRP A 259 9.74 -6.44 2.33
CA TRP A 259 10.15 -7.32 3.42
C TRP A 259 9.61 -6.85 4.77
N LEU A 260 9.69 -5.55 5.03
CA LEU A 260 9.35 -4.95 6.32
C LEU A 260 8.12 -4.08 6.16
N GLY A 261 6.96 -4.50 6.62
CA GLY A 261 5.67 -3.82 6.41
C GLY A 261 4.72 -4.69 5.59
N SER A 262 5.28 -5.55 4.74
CA SER A 262 4.56 -6.58 4.00
C SER A 262 4.78 -7.99 4.57
N TYR A 263 5.99 -8.54 4.42
CA TYR A 263 6.30 -9.90 4.88
C TYR A 263 6.35 -10.00 6.41
N VAL A 264 7.11 -9.12 7.06
CA VAL A 264 7.12 -8.92 8.51
C VAL A 264 6.39 -7.63 8.82
N THR A 265 5.36 -7.64 9.67
CA THR A 265 4.63 -6.44 10.08
C THR A 265 4.81 -6.22 11.56
N VAL A 266 4.68 -4.97 12.00
CA VAL A 266 4.59 -4.66 13.43
C VAL A 266 3.34 -5.29 14.07
N SER A 267 3.35 -5.44 15.39
CA SER A 267 2.25 -6.03 16.14
C SER A 267 1.09 -5.06 16.40
N TRP A 268 1.35 -3.75 16.43
CA TRP A 268 0.34 -2.73 16.65
C TRP A 268 0.72 -1.39 16.00
N TRP A 269 -0.26 -0.50 15.79
CA TRP A 269 -0.06 0.77 15.07
C TRP A 269 0.79 1.78 15.84
N ASN A 270 0.83 1.71 17.17
CA ASN A 270 1.62 2.63 18.00
C ASN A 270 3.15 2.53 17.76
N ILE A 271 3.62 1.44 17.15
CA ILE A 271 5.04 1.22 16.81
C ILE A 271 5.32 1.37 15.31
N ILE A 272 4.37 1.91 14.55
CA ILE A 272 4.55 2.15 13.10
C ILE A 272 5.69 3.13 12.83
N TRP A 273 5.89 4.13 13.69
CA TRP A 273 6.99 5.08 13.57
C TRP A 273 8.36 4.39 13.63
N TRP A 274 8.48 3.35 14.46
CA TRP A 274 9.71 2.58 14.60
C TRP A 274 9.98 1.75 13.35
N HIS A 275 8.91 1.25 12.73
CA HIS A 275 8.98 0.54 11.46
C HIS A 275 9.42 1.46 10.30
N GLU A 276 8.83 2.65 10.17
CA GLU A 276 9.27 3.66 9.19
C GLU A 276 10.72 4.11 9.45
N ALA A 277 11.09 4.35 10.71
CA ALA A 277 12.46 4.71 11.06
C ALA A 277 13.45 3.62 10.64
N PHE A 278 13.10 2.35 10.88
CA PHE A 278 13.93 1.21 10.53
C PHE A 278 14.08 1.06 9.01
N VAL A 279 12.99 1.29 8.25
CA VAL A 279 13.04 1.38 6.79
C VAL A 279 13.98 2.50 6.32
N THR A 280 13.90 3.69 6.93
CA THR A 280 14.81 4.80 6.59
C THR A 280 16.27 4.48 6.86
N VAL A 281 16.59 3.74 7.93
CA VAL A 281 17.96 3.29 8.22
C VAL A 281 18.50 2.38 7.11
N LEU A 282 17.63 1.54 6.51
CA LEU A 282 18.01 0.60 5.45
C LEU A 282 18.26 1.26 4.09
N GLU A 283 17.76 2.48 3.89
CA GLU A 283 18.05 3.27 2.69
C GLU A 283 19.55 3.45 2.49
N LYS A 284 20.31 3.68 3.58
CA LYS A 284 21.76 3.95 3.50
C LYS A 284 22.55 2.77 2.91
N PRO A 285 22.55 1.55 3.49
CA PRO A 285 23.31 0.44 2.93
C PRO A 285 22.83 0.05 1.52
N CYS A 286 21.54 0.21 1.21
CA CYS A 286 21.01 0.04 -0.15
C CYS A 286 21.60 1.06 -1.13
N LEU A 287 21.61 2.33 -0.76
CA LEU A 287 22.16 3.40 -1.59
C LEU A 287 23.68 3.25 -1.78
N GLU A 288 24.43 2.86 -0.75
CA GLU A 288 25.87 2.57 -0.84
C GLU A 288 26.17 1.41 -1.80
N TYR A 289 25.28 0.42 -1.86
CA TYR A 289 25.41 -0.70 -2.78
C TYR A 289 25.17 -0.27 -4.24
N ILE A 290 24.14 0.54 -4.49
CA ILE A 290 23.77 0.98 -5.85
C ILE A 290 24.67 2.09 -6.37
N LEU A 291 25.13 2.99 -5.51
CA LEU A 291 25.96 4.16 -5.83
C LEU A 291 27.23 4.22 -4.97
N PRO A 292 28.15 3.24 -5.07
CA PRO A 292 29.32 3.13 -4.18
C PRO A 292 30.29 4.31 -4.27
N GLU A 293 30.28 5.03 -5.39
CA GLU A 293 31.07 6.25 -5.60
C GLU A 293 30.51 7.49 -4.88
N THR A 294 29.26 7.44 -4.43
CA THR A 294 28.59 8.57 -3.80
C THR A 294 28.91 8.66 -2.33
N ASN A 295 29.34 9.83 -1.87
CA ASN A 295 29.48 10.08 -0.43
C ASN A 295 28.09 10.28 0.19
N VAL A 296 27.61 9.25 0.89
CA VAL A 296 26.31 9.25 1.57
C VAL A 296 26.41 9.61 3.06
N SER A 297 27.51 10.18 3.54
CA SER A 297 27.65 10.57 4.97
C SER A 297 26.59 11.57 5.44
N PHE A 298 25.94 12.29 4.53
CA PHE A 298 24.78 13.12 4.86
C PHE A 298 23.60 12.29 5.43
N PHE A 299 23.50 11.00 5.10
CA PHE A 299 22.51 10.10 5.70
C PHE A 299 22.73 9.89 7.18
N ASP A 300 23.96 9.96 7.69
CA ASP A 300 24.18 9.80 9.13
C ASP A 300 23.50 10.94 9.91
N TYR A 301 23.59 12.16 9.38
CA TYR A 301 22.89 13.32 9.93
C TYR A 301 21.38 13.22 9.71
N GLN A 302 20.94 12.83 8.51
CA GLN A 302 19.52 12.69 8.21
C GLN A 302 18.86 11.61 9.09
N MET A 303 19.49 10.44 9.22
CA MET A 303 19.06 9.34 10.09
C MET A 303 18.97 9.78 11.55
N VAL A 304 20.00 10.42 12.09
CA VAL A 304 19.96 10.94 13.47
C VAL A 304 18.85 11.99 13.60
N SER A 305 18.69 12.89 12.65
CA SER A 305 17.61 13.90 12.69
C SER A 305 16.21 13.29 12.60
N THR A 306 16.01 12.27 11.77
CA THR A 306 14.74 11.55 11.64
C THR A 306 14.44 10.79 12.91
N ILE A 307 15.41 10.04 13.45
CA ILE A 307 15.24 9.32 14.73
C ILE A 307 14.94 10.31 15.85
N LEU A 308 15.66 11.43 15.95
CA LEU A 308 15.41 12.46 16.96
C LEU A 308 14.04 13.11 16.79
N ALA A 309 13.61 13.43 15.57
CA ALA A 309 12.28 13.99 15.32
C ALA A 309 11.17 13.00 15.73
N LEU A 310 11.38 11.70 15.52
CA LEU A 310 10.46 10.66 15.94
C LEU A 310 10.48 10.46 17.47
N LEU A 311 11.64 10.56 18.12
CA LEU A 311 11.81 10.44 19.58
C LEU A 311 11.31 11.69 20.34
N ASP A 312 11.59 12.90 19.85
CA ASP A 312 11.12 14.15 20.47
C ASP A 312 9.58 14.23 20.44
N TYR A 313 8.98 13.67 19.39
CA TYR A 313 7.53 13.49 19.33
C TYR A 313 7.01 12.53 20.41
N GLU A 314 7.76 11.46 20.71
CA GLU A 314 7.47 10.53 21.81
C GLU A 314 7.61 11.19 23.19
N VAL A 315 8.56 12.12 23.37
CA VAL A 315 8.77 12.85 24.63
C VAL A 315 7.64 13.84 24.92
N GLU A 316 7.11 14.53 23.90
CA GLU A 316 5.91 15.38 24.05
C GLU A 316 4.62 14.55 24.22
N ALA A 317 4.58 13.33 23.67
CA ALA A 317 3.47 12.38 23.78
C ALA A 317 3.54 11.48 25.03
N LYS A 318 3.95 11.99 26.20
CA LYS A 318 4.19 11.25 27.47
C LYS A 318 5.20 10.08 27.33
N PRO A 319 6.15 9.93 28.26
CA PRO A 319 7.00 8.73 28.30
C PRO A 319 6.14 7.50 28.62
N PHE A 320 5.83 6.71 27.61
CA PHE A 320 5.18 5.41 27.76
C PHE A 320 6.24 4.36 28.09
N THR A 321 6.00 3.60 29.16
CA THR A 321 6.90 2.52 29.56
C THR A 321 6.52 1.24 28.83
N MET A 322 7.44 0.28 28.75
CA MET A 322 7.24 -1.05 28.17
C MET A 322 6.10 -1.88 28.83
N LEU A 323 5.34 -1.31 29.75
CA LEU A 323 4.18 -1.88 30.44
C LEU A 323 2.83 -1.31 29.95
N ASP A 324 2.83 -0.29 29.11
CA ASP A 324 1.59 0.35 28.62
C ASP A 324 0.99 -0.36 27.39
N PHE A 325 1.50 -1.53 27.04
CA PHE A 325 1.11 -2.39 25.90
C PHE A 325 -0.34 -2.89 25.90
N ILE A 326 -1.20 -2.49 26.86
CA ILE A 326 -2.54 -3.06 27.02
C ILE A 326 -3.68 -2.04 26.84
N TYR A 327 -3.47 -0.72 26.92
CA TYR A 327 -4.60 0.21 26.72
C TYR A 327 -4.16 1.58 26.20
N ILE A 328 -4.41 1.83 24.92
CA ILE A 328 -4.55 3.19 24.37
C ILE A 328 -5.81 3.20 23.50
N GLU A 329 -6.75 4.12 23.80
CA GLU A 329 -8.00 4.31 23.06
C GLU A 329 -7.78 5.12 21.76
N GLU A 330 -8.57 4.80 20.73
CA GLU A 330 -8.52 5.27 19.32
C GLU A 330 -8.42 6.79 19.08
N LYS A 331 -8.63 7.65 20.08
CA LYS A 331 -8.74 9.10 19.88
C LYS A 331 -7.40 9.85 19.82
N ASP A 332 -6.35 9.31 20.42
CA ASP A 332 -5.03 9.95 20.44
C ASP A 332 -4.16 9.58 19.21
N GLU A 333 -4.60 8.61 18.41
CA GLU A 333 -3.88 8.02 17.27
C GLU A 333 -3.78 8.95 16.04
N MET A 334 -4.75 9.85 15.85
CA MET A 334 -4.83 10.70 14.66
C MET A 334 -4.00 12.01 14.78
N GLU A 335 -3.77 12.48 16.01
CA GLU A 335 -2.84 13.60 16.27
C GLU A 335 -1.38 13.14 16.18
N LEU A 336 -1.09 11.87 16.55
CA LEU A 336 0.21 11.20 16.34
C LEU A 336 0.70 11.23 14.90
N ARG A 337 -0.21 11.29 13.93
CA ARG A 337 0.09 11.24 12.49
C ARG A 337 0.47 12.59 11.86
N LYS A 338 0.09 13.75 12.43
CA LYS A 338 0.31 15.05 11.77
C LYS A 338 1.78 15.49 11.79
N SER A 339 2.56 15.03 12.75
CA SER A 339 3.96 15.44 12.96
C SER A 339 4.97 14.45 12.37
N ALA A 340 4.69 13.14 12.40
CA ALA A 340 5.64 12.11 11.99
C ALA A 340 5.76 11.92 10.46
N ILE A 341 4.67 12.14 9.70
CA ILE A 341 4.61 11.87 8.25
C ILE A 341 4.96 13.11 7.41
N PHE A 342 4.84 14.32 7.96
CA PHE A 342 5.09 15.57 7.24
C PHE A 342 6.19 16.42 7.91
N SER A 343 7.44 15.95 7.94
CA SER A 343 8.58 16.86 8.05
C SER A 343 8.89 17.48 6.68
N LYS A 344 7.89 18.16 6.09
CA LYS A 344 8.09 18.95 4.86
C LYS A 344 8.73 20.32 5.10
N ASP A 345 9.14 20.61 6.34
CA ASP A 345 9.88 21.81 6.69
C ASP A 345 11.36 21.48 6.96
N SER A 346 12.06 20.96 5.95
CA SER A 346 13.51 21.14 5.90
C SER A 346 13.78 22.60 5.54
N THR A 347 13.99 23.43 6.56
CA THR A 347 14.54 24.76 6.37
C THR A 347 15.99 24.62 5.89
N ASP A 348 16.29 25.13 4.69
CA ASP A 348 17.67 25.33 4.26
C ASP A 348 18.41 26.26 5.26
N LEU A 349 19.71 26.04 5.41
CA LEU A 349 20.68 26.69 6.30
C LEU A 349 20.78 28.23 6.14
N SER A 350 19.91 28.87 5.36
CA SER A 350 19.84 30.31 5.16
C SER A 350 18.72 31.02 5.94
N GLY A 351 17.82 30.28 6.63
CA GLY A 351 16.89 30.87 7.59
C GLY A 351 15.86 31.86 7.03
N GLN A 352 15.53 31.81 5.74
CA GLN A 352 14.44 32.60 5.16
C GLN A 352 13.24 31.74 4.79
N LYS A 353 12.06 32.11 5.33
CA LYS A 353 10.77 31.60 4.88
C LYS A 353 10.50 32.11 3.45
N LEU A 354 10.36 31.19 2.50
CA LEU A 354 9.76 31.51 1.20
C LEU A 354 8.27 31.80 1.41
N LYS A 355 7.79 32.90 0.83
CA LYS A 355 6.39 33.36 0.87
C LYS A 355 5.49 32.57 -0.06
#